data_AF-A0A5W5X9R2-F1
#
_entry.id   AF-A0A5W5X9R2-F1
#
_cell.length_a   1.000
_cell.length_b   1.000
_cell.length_c   1.000
_cell.angle_alpha   90.00
_cell.angle_beta   90.00
_cell.angle_gamma   90.00
#
_symmetry.space_group_name_H-M   'P 1'
#
loop_
_entity.id
_entity.type
_entity.pdbx_description
1 polymer ?
#
loop_
_entity_poly.entity_id
_entity_poly.type
_entity_poly.pdbx_seq_one_letter_code
_entity_poly.pdbx_strand_id
1 'polypeptide(L)'
;MIDSLIRNLQSDIALLQLYIAQRKQAGFHDMERMIESLTIFMFRALKMGELENMNQIKVNFPAIDLADNQNMVAVQVTTNASPAKIKKTITAFEKTNELGVSLKDKYSVLYIFGFCKSSKYSVPSYCKIIDPGYFVNELCDKADEDMILDMLDAIHRHQDYTSLHPWNDKDSLEIILNIINRNAIKHRMNCEGSIFDMLTGLKEINEVITKGTIQRKQRSKSISDFNDQSMVKFLRDVMGDLSVIQAIVNKSKINQGDMVCISYEDMITIDKLKAKIANDSSEIASL
;
A
#
# COMPACT_ATOMS: atom_id res chain seq x y z
N MET A 1 10.97 6.77 -3.68
CA MET A 1 10.12 5.56 -3.64
C MET A 1 9.39 5.38 -2.30
N ILE A 2 10.09 5.20 -1.16
CA ILE A 2 9.40 5.04 0.14
C ILE A 2 8.57 6.28 0.50
N ASP A 3 9.14 7.48 0.36
CA ASP A 3 8.44 8.72 0.69
C ASP A 3 7.16 8.93 -0.14
N SER A 4 7.17 8.62 -1.44
CA SER A 4 5.98 8.71 -2.30
C SER A 4 4.91 7.69 -1.93
N LEU A 5 5.32 6.46 -1.57
CA LEU A 5 4.39 5.45 -1.06
C LEU A 5 3.74 5.88 0.28
N ILE A 6 4.51 6.49 1.19
CA ILE A 6 3.99 7.03 2.45
C ILE A 6 3.01 8.18 2.20
N ARG A 7 3.31 9.10 1.28
CA ARG A 7 2.38 10.18 0.91
C ARG A 7 1.07 9.64 0.32
N ASN A 8 1.15 8.63 -0.54
CA ASN A 8 -0.03 7.94 -1.09
C ASN A 8 -0.85 7.28 0.02
N LEU A 9 -0.20 6.57 0.94
CA LEU A 9 -0.84 5.93 2.09
C LEU A 9 -1.58 6.96 2.98
N GLN A 10 -0.95 8.11 3.26
CA GLN A 10 -1.58 9.19 4.02
C GLN A 10 -2.83 9.73 3.31
N SER A 11 -2.77 9.90 1.99
CA SER A 11 -3.92 10.33 1.18
C SER A 11 -5.07 9.32 1.24
N ASP A 12 -4.78 8.01 1.17
CA ASP A 12 -5.80 6.96 1.23
C ASP A 12 -6.47 6.90 2.61
N ILE A 13 -5.67 6.99 3.67
CA ILE A 13 -6.17 7.06 5.05
C ILE A 13 -7.07 8.28 5.21
N ALA A 14 -6.65 9.45 4.74
CA ALA A 14 -7.42 10.69 4.86
C ALA A 14 -8.74 10.61 4.11
N LEU A 15 -8.74 10.07 2.88
CA LEU A 15 -9.96 9.85 2.11
C LEU A 15 -10.92 8.89 2.82
N LEU A 16 -10.39 7.78 3.36
CA LEU A 16 -11.20 6.81 4.09
C LEU A 16 -11.78 7.40 5.38
N GLN A 17 -10.98 8.18 6.12
CA GLN A 17 -11.46 8.91 7.30
C GLN A 17 -12.58 9.88 6.96
N LEU A 18 -12.46 10.63 5.86
CA LEU A 18 -13.50 11.55 5.38
C LEU A 18 -14.79 10.80 5.03
N TYR A 19 -14.67 9.70 4.28
CA TYR A 19 -15.81 8.86 3.91
C TYR A 19 -16.53 8.27 5.11
N ILE A 20 -15.78 7.71 6.07
CA ILE A 20 -16.33 7.19 7.33
C ILE A 20 -17.05 8.31 8.09
N ALA A 21 -16.45 9.49 8.19
CA ALA A 21 -17.05 10.62 8.90
C ALA A 21 -18.38 11.05 8.27
N GLN A 22 -18.45 11.13 6.94
CA GLN A 22 -19.67 11.46 6.20
C GLN A 22 -20.75 10.39 6.39
N ARG A 23 -20.40 9.10 6.24
CA ARG A 23 -21.36 7.99 6.43
C ARG A 23 -21.92 7.94 7.85
N LYS A 24 -21.08 8.18 8.84
CA LYS A 24 -21.50 8.25 10.24
C LYS A 24 -22.46 9.41 10.48
N GLN A 25 -22.22 10.57 9.88
CA GLN A 25 -23.15 11.70 9.93
C GLN A 25 -24.50 11.38 9.28
N ALA A 26 -24.50 10.55 8.23
CA ALA A 26 -25.70 10.06 7.56
C ALA A 26 -26.41 8.90 8.30
N GLY A 27 -25.87 8.41 9.43
CA GLY A 27 -26.49 7.37 10.26
C GLY A 27 -26.18 5.93 9.85
N PHE A 28 -25.21 5.69 8.97
CA PHE A 28 -24.78 4.33 8.62
C PHE A 28 -23.76 3.80 9.64
N HIS A 29 -24.07 2.64 10.25
CA HIS A 29 -23.28 1.98 11.29
C HIS A 29 -22.50 0.74 10.79
N ASP A 30 -22.45 0.53 9.48
CA ASP A 30 -21.77 -0.63 8.89
C ASP A 30 -20.24 -0.46 8.86
N MET A 31 -19.77 0.76 9.16
CA MET A 31 -18.36 1.15 9.07
C MET A 31 -17.51 0.54 10.18
N GLU A 32 -18.06 0.29 11.37
CA GLU A 32 -17.33 -0.32 12.48
C GLU A 32 -16.74 -1.69 12.09
N ARG A 33 -17.51 -2.56 11.44
CA ARG A 33 -17.05 -3.88 10.98
C ARG A 33 -15.98 -3.80 9.89
N MET A 34 -16.12 -2.82 9.00
CA MET A 34 -15.12 -2.57 7.95
C MET A 34 -13.79 -2.14 8.58
N ILE A 35 -13.81 -1.25 9.57
CA ILE A 35 -12.59 -0.79 10.25
C ILE A 35 -11.97 -1.92 11.09
N GLU A 36 -12.77 -2.76 11.75
CA GLU A 36 -12.26 -3.97 12.43
C GLU A 36 -11.50 -4.87 11.44
N SER A 37 -12.10 -5.17 10.30
CA SER A 37 -11.49 -6.01 9.26
C SER A 37 -10.21 -5.38 8.71
N LEU A 38 -10.24 -4.08 8.41
CA LEU A 38 -9.05 -3.33 7.98
C LEU A 38 -7.94 -3.38 9.03
N THR A 39 -8.28 -3.21 10.32
CA THR A 39 -7.31 -3.19 11.43
C THR A 39 -6.53 -4.49 11.52
N ILE A 40 -7.17 -5.65 11.28
CA ILE A 40 -6.47 -6.95 11.21
C ILE A 40 -5.35 -6.90 10.16
N PHE A 41 -5.66 -6.42 8.95
CA PHE A 41 -4.67 -6.33 7.87
C PHE A 41 -3.58 -5.29 8.16
N MET A 42 -3.91 -4.15 8.80
CA MET A 42 -2.93 -3.14 9.18
C MET A 42 -1.90 -3.68 10.21
N PHE A 43 -2.36 -4.40 11.23
CA PHE A 43 -1.48 -5.03 12.23
C PHE A 43 -0.62 -6.13 11.61
N ARG A 44 -1.17 -6.93 10.70
CA ARG A 44 -0.43 -7.95 9.95
C ARG A 44 0.65 -7.32 9.06
N ALA A 45 0.33 -6.25 8.32
CA ALA A 45 1.29 -5.54 7.48
C ALA A 45 2.48 -5.02 8.30
N LEU A 46 2.26 -4.60 9.55
CA LEU A 46 3.31 -4.19 10.48
C LEU A 46 4.00 -5.33 11.24
N LYS A 47 3.59 -6.59 11.03
CA LYS A 47 4.05 -7.76 11.79
C LYS A 47 3.87 -7.58 13.32
N MET A 48 2.81 -6.87 13.72
CA MET A 48 2.49 -6.57 15.12
C MET A 48 1.61 -7.63 15.79
N GLY A 49 1.06 -8.56 15.00
CA GLY A 49 0.26 -9.69 15.50
C GLY A 49 -0.70 -10.22 14.44
N GLU A 50 -1.10 -11.47 14.61
CA GLU A 50 -2.13 -12.13 13.82
C GLU A 50 -3.46 -12.03 14.55
N LEU A 51 -4.10 -10.87 14.43
CA LEU A 51 -5.35 -10.56 15.12
C LEU A 51 -6.52 -11.37 14.57
N GLU A 52 -7.34 -11.92 15.46
CA GLU A 52 -8.61 -12.56 15.16
C GLU A 52 -9.78 -11.71 15.68
N ASN A 53 -10.93 -11.79 15.00
CA ASN A 53 -12.14 -11.07 15.43
C ASN A 53 -12.82 -11.81 16.59
N MET A 54 -12.88 -11.17 17.75
CA MET A 54 -13.44 -11.77 18.98
C MET A 54 -14.95 -11.98 18.91
N ASN A 55 -15.66 -11.23 18.06
CA ASN A 55 -17.10 -11.45 17.85
C ASN A 55 -17.41 -12.81 17.20
N GLN A 56 -16.43 -13.46 16.54
CA GLN A 56 -16.58 -14.83 16.03
C GLN A 56 -16.52 -15.88 17.14
N ILE A 57 -15.87 -15.56 18.26
CA ILE A 57 -15.75 -16.45 19.43
C ILE A 57 -16.92 -16.23 20.38
N LYS A 58 -17.29 -14.97 20.64
CA LYS A 58 -18.42 -14.59 21.47
C LYS A 58 -19.02 -13.28 20.96
N VAL A 59 -20.31 -13.31 20.63
CA VAL A 59 -21.05 -12.12 20.21
C VAL A 59 -20.97 -11.04 21.29
N ASN A 60 -20.59 -9.82 20.88
CA ASN A 60 -20.38 -8.66 21.75
C ASN A 60 -19.33 -8.94 22.84
N PHE A 61 -18.14 -9.37 22.40
CA PHE A 61 -17.02 -9.60 23.31
C PHE A 61 -16.72 -8.31 24.09
N PRO A 62 -16.55 -8.38 25.42
CA PRO A 62 -16.39 -7.17 26.23
C PRO A 62 -15.04 -6.49 25.98
N ALA A 63 -15.07 -5.17 25.87
CA ALA A 63 -13.92 -4.26 25.90
C ALA A 63 -12.89 -4.35 24.76
N ILE A 64 -12.93 -5.40 23.93
CA ILE A 64 -12.01 -5.61 22.82
C ILE A 64 -12.76 -6.19 21.64
N ASP A 65 -12.37 -5.81 20.42
CA ASP A 65 -12.98 -6.33 19.19
C ASP A 65 -12.07 -7.38 18.54
N LEU A 66 -10.75 -7.20 18.66
CA LEU A 66 -9.73 -8.08 18.08
C LEU A 66 -8.72 -8.52 19.14
N ALA A 67 -8.15 -9.71 18.97
CA ALA A 67 -7.03 -10.16 19.81
C ALA A 67 -6.14 -11.17 19.10
N ASP A 68 -4.88 -11.21 19.52
CA ASP A 68 -3.92 -12.26 19.21
C ASP A 68 -3.56 -12.95 20.54
N ASN A 69 -4.03 -14.18 20.70
CA ASN A 69 -3.81 -14.96 21.92
C ASN A 69 -2.35 -15.44 22.05
N GLN A 70 -1.63 -15.61 20.95
CA GLN A 70 -0.25 -16.09 20.96
C GLN A 70 0.71 -14.99 21.41
N ASN A 71 0.55 -13.80 20.84
CA ASN A 71 1.34 -12.61 21.19
C ASN A 71 0.77 -11.84 22.39
N MET A 72 -0.36 -12.31 22.96
CA MET A 72 -1.06 -11.69 24.08
C MET A 72 -1.37 -10.20 23.83
N VAL A 73 -1.83 -9.88 22.63
CA VAL A 73 -2.21 -8.51 22.21
C VAL A 73 -3.73 -8.43 22.09
N ALA A 74 -4.31 -7.35 22.61
CA ALA A 74 -5.72 -7.04 22.43
C ALA A 74 -5.90 -5.67 21.78
N VAL A 75 -6.94 -5.52 20.96
CA VAL A 75 -7.26 -4.28 20.25
C VAL A 75 -8.75 -3.97 20.38
N GLN A 76 -9.05 -2.78 20.87
CA GLN A 76 -10.36 -2.16 20.72
C GLN A 76 -10.31 -1.22 19.52
N VAL A 77 -11.23 -1.41 18.58
CA VAL A 77 -11.37 -0.58 17.38
C VAL A 77 -12.53 0.40 17.60
N THR A 78 -12.33 1.66 17.23
CA THR A 78 -13.39 2.66 17.26
C THR A 78 -13.14 3.75 16.23
N THR A 79 -14.20 4.29 15.63
CA THR A 79 -14.09 5.45 14.74
C THR A 79 -13.52 6.67 15.47
N ASN A 80 -14.02 6.93 16.69
CA ASN A 80 -13.55 8.02 17.55
C ASN A 80 -13.21 7.47 18.92
N ALA A 81 -11.95 7.55 19.35
CA ALA A 81 -11.51 7.23 20.70
C ALA A 81 -11.60 8.49 21.58
N SER A 82 -12.81 8.78 22.07
CA SER A 82 -13.04 9.86 23.03
C SER A 82 -12.59 9.45 24.45
N PRO A 83 -12.29 10.39 25.35
CA PRO A 83 -11.89 10.07 26.74
C PRO A 83 -12.90 9.18 27.46
N ALA A 84 -14.19 9.39 27.22
CA ALA A 84 -15.26 8.58 27.79
C ALA A 84 -15.22 7.12 27.29
N LYS A 85 -14.97 6.91 25.98
CA LYS A 85 -14.80 5.57 25.41
C LYS A 85 -13.53 4.90 25.92
N ILE A 86 -12.41 5.63 25.93
CA ILE A 86 -11.12 5.13 26.45
C ILE A 86 -11.28 4.65 27.89
N LYS A 87 -11.84 5.49 28.77
CA LYS A 87 -12.08 5.13 30.17
C LYS A 87 -12.99 3.91 30.28
N LYS A 88 -14.09 3.87 29.53
CA LYS A 88 -15.03 2.74 29.53
C LYS A 88 -14.34 1.44 29.11
N THR A 89 -13.51 1.48 28.07
CA THR A 89 -12.75 0.34 27.58
C THR A 89 -11.76 -0.16 28.64
N ILE A 90 -10.97 0.72 29.25
CA ILE A 90 -10.01 0.36 30.30
C ILE A 90 -10.74 -0.26 31.49
N THR A 91 -11.81 0.36 31.98
CA THR A 91 -12.60 -0.18 33.11
C THR A 91 -13.19 -1.54 32.78
N ALA A 92 -13.67 -1.75 31.55
CA ALA A 92 -14.21 -3.05 31.14
C ALA A 92 -13.12 -4.11 30.96
N PHE A 93 -11.91 -3.71 30.55
CA PHE A 93 -10.75 -4.59 30.39
C PHE A 93 -10.16 -5.06 31.72
N GLU A 94 -10.16 -4.19 32.74
CA GLU A 94 -9.73 -4.50 34.10
C GLU A 94 -10.81 -5.16 34.95
N LYS A 95 -12.06 -5.18 34.48
CA LYS A 95 -13.17 -5.75 35.25
C LYS A 95 -12.96 -7.26 35.40
N THR A 96 -12.89 -7.71 36.65
CA THR A 96 -12.81 -9.12 36.99
C THR A 96 -14.15 -9.82 36.80
N ASN A 97 -14.11 -11.05 36.31
CA ASN A 97 -15.27 -11.94 36.30
C ASN A 97 -15.49 -12.59 37.69
N GLU A 98 -16.47 -13.48 37.79
CA GLU A 98 -16.81 -14.22 39.02
C GLU A 98 -15.66 -15.09 39.55
N LEU A 99 -14.67 -15.41 38.71
CA LEU A 99 -13.48 -16.17 39.06
C LEU A 99 -12.29 -15.28 39.46
N GLY A 100 -12.48 -13.95 39.55
CA GLY A 100 -11.43 -13.01 39.91
C GLY A 100 -10.43 -12.70 38.80
N VAL A 101 -10.68 -13.16 37.56
CA VAL A 101 -9.79 -12.98 36.40
C VAL A 101 -10.33 -11.89 35.49
N SER A 102 -9.46 -11.03 34.99
CA SER A 102 -9.76 -9.94 34.04
C SER A 102 -9.11 -10.19 32.66
N LEU A 103 -9.50 -9.41 31.65
CA LEU A 103 -8.85 -9.48 30.33
C LEU A 103 -7.39 -8.99 30.38
N LYS A 104 -7.10 -8.07 31.30
CA LYS A 104 -5.74 -7.59 31.58
C LYS A 104 -4.79 -8.69 32.03
N ASP A 105 -5.30 -9.72 32.72
CA ASP A 105 -4.46 -10.83 33.17
C ASP A 105 -4.09 -11.77 32.00
N LYS A 106 -4.85 -11.72 30.91
CA LYS A 106 -4.65 -12.56 29.72
C LYS A 106 -3.80 -11.86 28.64
N TYR A 107 -3.95 -10.55 28.47
CA TYR A 107 -3.28 -9.81 27.40
C TYR A 107 -2.28 -8.80 27.97
N SER A 108 -1.05 -8.87 27.49
CA SER A 108 0.07 -8.03 27.93
C SER A 108 -0.05 -6.57 27.47
N VAL A 109 -0.69 -6.34 26.32
CA VAL A 109 -0.87 -5.01 25.73
C VAL A 109 -2.29 -4.85 25.20
N LEU A 110 -2.90 -3.72 25.52
CA LEU A 110 -4.16 -3.25 24.95
C LEU A 110 -3.92 -2.05 24.04
N TYR A 111 -4.27 -2.17 22.76
CA TYR A 111 -4.36 -1.04 21.85
C TYR A 111 -5.79 -0.52 21.78
N ILE A 112 -5.98 0.79 21.97
CA ILE A 112 -7.25 1.48 21.68
C ILE A 112 -7.04 2.28 20.41
N PHE A 113 -7.57 1.76 19.30
CA PHE A 113 -7.39 2.32 17.98
C PHE A 113 -8.55 3.25 17.60
N GLY A 114 -8.25 4.55 17.55
CA GLY A 114 -9.17 5.58 17.07
C GLY A 114 -8.91 5.91 15.60
N PHE A 115 -9.67 5.31 14.68
CA PHE A 115 -9.39 5.42 13.24
C PHE A 115 -9.51 6.85 12.71
N CYS A 116 -10.58 7.58 13.03
CA CYS A 116 -10.77 8.97 12.57
C CYS A 116 -10.23 10.00 13.56
N LYS A 117 -10.41 9.74 14.87
CA LYS A 117 -9.97 10.64 15.94
C LYS A 117 -9.51 9.85 17.16
N SER A 118 -8.33 10.20 17.67
CA SER A 118 -7.81 9.79 18.97
C SER A 118 -7.73 11.00 19.90
N SER A 119 -8.07 10.82 21.18
CA SER A 119 -7.89 11.85 22.20
C SER A 119 -6.69 11.52 23.07
N LYS A 120 -5.88 12.54 23.41
CA LYS A 120 -4.85 12.38 24.43
C LYS A 120 -5.51 12.14 25.78
N TYR A 121 -5.24 11.00 26.39
CA TYR A 121 -5.75 10.60 27.69
C TYR A 121 -4.66 9.85 28.44
N SER A 122 -4.54 10.07 29.74
CA SER A 122 -3.59 9.32 30.56
C SER A 122 -4.06 7.89 30.68
N VAL A 123 -3.23 6.95 30.23
CA VAL A 123 -3.56 5.52 30.21
C VAL A 123 -2.54 4.72 31.00
N PRO A 124 -2.93 3.56 31.54
CA PRO A 124 -2.00 2.64 32.20
C PRO A 124 -0.88 2.16 31.26
N SER A 125 0.24 1.68 31.83
CA SER A 125 1.43 1.25 31.08
C SER A 125 1.19 0.13 30.05
N TYR A 126 0.20 -0.75 30.31
CA TYR A 126 -0.18 -1.83 29.39
C TYR A 126 -1.09 -1.36 28.25
N CYS A 127 -1.55 -0.10 28.26
CA CYS A 127 -2.52 0.43 27.31
C CYS A 127 -1.86 1.48 26.40
N LYS A 128 -2.09 1.39 25.09
CA LYS A 128 -1.64 2.37 24.10
C LYS A 128 -2.83 2.89 23.30
N ILE A 129 -2.96 4.22 23.22
CA ILE A 129 -3.93 4.85 22.31
C ILE A 129 -3.21 5.11 21.01
N ILE A 130 -3.74 4.56 19.91
CA ILE A 130 -3.15 4.69 18.58
C ILE A 130 -4.19 5.25 17.59
N ASP A 131 -3.69 5.82 16.51
CA ASP A 131 -4.44 6.32 15.36
C ASP A 131 -3.68 5.93 14.08
N PRO A 132 -4.21 6.21 12.88
CA PRO A 132 -3.51 5.84 11.65
C PRO A 132 -2.11 6.45 11.54
N GLY A 133 -1.84 7.59 12.18
CA GLY A 133 -0.53 8.21 12.23
C GLY A 133 0.52 7.35 12.95
N TYR A 134 0.12 6.55 13.94
CA TYR A 134 0.99 5.55 14.57
C TYR A 134 1.53 4.55 13.54
N PHE A 135 0.66 4.02 12.66
CA PHE A 135 1.07 3.05 11.65
C PHE A 135 1.99 3.67 10.61
N VAL A 136 1.70 4.91 10.18
CA VAL A 136 2.55 5.63 9.24
C VAL A 136 3.94 5.87 9.83
N ASN A 137 4.03 6.27 11.10
CA ASN A 137 5.33 6.47 11.76
C ASN A 137 6.12 5.16 11.89
N GLU A 138 5.47 4.06 12.30
CA GLU A 138 6.12 2.75 12.37
C GLU A 138 6.62 2.28 11.00
N LEU A 139 5.88 2.55 9.93
CA LEU A 139 6.30 2.24 8.55
C LEU A 139 7.50 3.11 8.12
N CYS A 140 7.49 4.40 8.43
CA CYS A 140 8.61 5.30 8.18
C CYS A 140 9.87 4.85 8.91
N ASP A 141 9.75 4.48 10.19
CA ASP A 141 10.88 4.04 11.03
C ASP A 141 11.48 2.71 10.54
N LYS A 142 10.64 1.80 10.05
CA LYS A 142 11.08 0.52 9.48
C LYS A 142 11.66 0.65 8.08
N ALA A 143 11.19 1.64 7.31
CA ALA A 143 11.58 1.89 5.92
C ALA A 143 11.53 0.63 5.02
N ASP A 144 10.55 -0.24 5.26
CA ASP A 144 10.33 -1.48 4.51
C ASP A 144 9.25 -1.25 3.44
N GLU A 145 9.64 -1.28 2.17
CA GLU A 145 8.75 -1.05 1.03
C GLU A 145 7.58 -2.05 1.01
N ASP A 146 7.85 -3.34 1.22
CA ASP A 146 6.84 -4.39 1.14
C ASP A 146 5.77 -4.22 2.22
N MET A 147 6.17 -3.79 3.42
CA MET A 147 5.22 -3.49 4.51
C MET A 147 4.29 -2.31 4.16
N ILE A 148 4.82 -1.26 3.51
CA ILE A 148 4.01 -0.11 3.07
C ILE A 148 3.01 -0.55 1.99
N LEU A 149 3.44 -1.42 1.08
CA LEU A 149 2.61 -1.92 0.00
C LEU A 149 1.51 -2.86 0.49
N ASP A 150 1.82 -3.71 1.47
CA ASP A 150 0.83 -4.53 2.14
C ASP A 150 -0.20 -3.67 2.88
N MET A 151 0.21 -2.54 3.46
CA MET A 151 -0.70 -1.56 4.07
C MET A 151 -1.60 -0.87 3.03
N LEU A 152 -1.06 -0.46 1.89
CA LEU A 152 -1.83 0.12 0.78
C LEU A 152 -2.85 -0.88 0.25
N ASP A 153 -2.45 -2.12 -0.01
CA ASP A 153 -3.35 -3.19 -0.45
C ASP A 153 -4.47 -3.45 0.58
N ALA A 154 -4.15 -3.40 1.88
CA ALA A 154 -5.14 -3.55 2.93
C ALA A 154 -6.23 -2.47 2.88
N ILE A 155 -5.83 -1.22 2.62
CA ILE A 155 -6.76 -0.10 2.50
C ILE A 155 -7.57 -0.21 1.21
N HIS A 156 -6.94 -0.50 0.07
CA HIS A 156 -7.64 -0.63 -1.21
C HIS A 156 -8.69 -1.73 -1.22
N ARG A 157 -8.48 -2.85 -0.52
CA ARG A 157 -9.51 -3.90 -0.38
C ARG A 157 -10.82 -3.40 0.26
N HIS A 158 -10.75 -2.29 0.97
CA HIS A 158 -11.88 -1.67 1.68
C HIS A 158 -12.26 -0.31 1.07
N GLN A 159 -11.67 0.07 -0.08
CA GLN A 159 -12.01 1.27 -0.83
C GLN A 159 -12.56 0.88 -2.20
N ASP A 160 -13.79 1.31 -2.50
CA ASP A 160 -14.35 1.24 -3.84
C ASP A 160 -14.73 2.66 -4.27
N TYR A 161 -13.78 3.38 -4.87
CA TYR A 161 -13.96 4.74 -5.37
C TYR A 161 -13.63 4.80 -6.85
N THR A 162 -14.57 4.42 -7.69
CA THR A 162 -14.42 4.44 -9.15
C THR A 162 -14.36 5.85 -9.78
N SER A 163 -14.12 6.93 -9.03
CA SER A 163 -14.15 8.29 -9.61
C SER A 163 -13.29 9.37 -8.94
N LEU A 164 -12.60 9.08 -7.83
CA LEU A 164 -11.71 10.03 -7.14
C LEU A 164 -10.44 9.29 -6.72
N HIS A 165 -9.41 9.33 -7.57
CA HIS A 165 -8.13 8.72 -7.22
C HIS A 165 -7.38 9.63 -6.23
N PRO A 166 -7.10 9.17 -5.00
CA PRO A 166 -6.52 10.00 -3.93
C PRO A 166 -5.06 10.41 -4.12
N TRP A 167 -4.34 9.76 -5.04
CA TRP A 167 -2.90 9.95 -5.20
C TRP A 167 -2.56 11.22 -5.97
N ASN A 168 -1.34 11.70 -5.82
CA ASN A 168 -0.83 12.79 -6.66
C ASN A 168 -0.21 12.20 -7.94
N ASP A 169 -0.32 12.93 -9.05
CA ASP A 169 0.35 12.59 -10.30
C ASP A 169 1.87 12.57 -10.14
N LYS A 170 2.44 13.55 -9.43
CA LYS A 170 3.89 13.62 -9.19
C LYS A 170 4.41 12.41 -8.40
N ASP A 171 3.68 12.01 -7.36
CA ASP A 171 4.04 10.84 -6.54
C ASP A 171 3.91 9.54 -7.33
N SER A 172 2.85 9.42 -8.14
CA SER A 172 2.64 8.29 -9.03
C SER A 172 3.74 8.20 -10.10
N LEU A 173 4.15 9.34 -10.67
CA LEU A 173 5.25 9.43 -11.62
C LEU A 173 6.58 9.04 -10.96
N GLU A 174 6.87 9.51 -9.74
CA GLU A 174 8.10 9.16 -9.03
C GLU A 174 8.22 7.64 -8.86
N ILE A 175 7.14 6.94 -8.54
CA ILE A 175 7.10 5.47 -8.42
C ILE A 175 7.40 4.82 -9.77
N ILE A 176 6.74 5.27 -10.84
CA ILE A 176 6.97 4.77 -12.21
C ILE A 176 8.43 4.99 -12.64
N LEU A 177 8.99 6.18 -12.40
CA LEU A 177 10.39 6.50 -12.73
C LEU A 177 11.39 5.62 -11.97
N ASN A 178 11.11 5.30 -10.71
CA ASN A 178 11.94 4.37 -9.93
C ASN A 178 11.93 2.95 -10.53
N ILE A 179 10.80 2.52 -11.09
CA ILE A 179 10.66 1.22 -11.78
C ILE A 179 11.37 1.26 -13.14
N ILE A 180 11.22 2.34 -13.91
CA ILE A 180 11.95 2.56 -15.18
C ILE A 180 13.46 2.53 -14.96
N ASN A 181 13.94 3.15 -13.87
CA ASN A 181 15.36 3.22 -13.52
C ASN A 181 15.97 1.89 -13.05
N ARG A 182 15.28 0.75 -13.17
CA ARG A 182 15.82 -0.59 -12.92
C ARG A 182 16.66 -1.10 -14.12
N ASN A 183 17.25 -2.28 -13.97
CA ASN A 183 18.24 -2.83 -14.90
C ASN A 183 17.76 -2.97 -16.36
N ALA A 184 16.46 -3.22 -16.57
CA ALA A 184 15.89 -3.46 -17.91
C ALA A 184 16.11 -2.29 -18.89
N ILE A 185 16.19 -1.05 -18.40
CA ILE A 185 16.46 0.14 -19.19
C ILE A 185 17.95 0.53 -19.15
N LYS A 186 18.62 0.32 -18.02
CA LYS A 186 20.02 0.77 -17.82
C LYS A 186 21.06 -0.05 -18.58
N HIS A 187 20.84 -1.35 -18.72
CA HIS A 187 21.83 -2.21 -19.37
C HIS A 187 21.75 -2.13 -20.89
N ARG A 188 22.91 -1.94 -21.51
CA ARG A 188 23.06 -2.06 -22.96
C ARG A 188 22.98 -3.53 -23.39
N MET A 189 22.54 -3.76 -24.62
CA MET A 189 22.36 -5.11 -25.17
C MET A 189 23.64 -5.96 -25.14
N ASN A 190 24.82 -5.35 -25.25
CA ASN A 190 26.10 -6.05 -25.18
C ASN A 190 26.46 -6.57 -23.77
N CYS A 191 25.82 -6.04 -22.73
CA CYS A 191 26.00 -6.44 -21.33
C CYS A 191 24.70 -7.01 -20.74
N GLU A 192 23.69 -7.26 -21.56
CA GLU A 192 22.40 -7.80 -21.13
C GLU A 192 22.58 -9.27 -20.77
N GLY A 193 22.51 -9.59 -19.47
CA GLY A 193 22.73 -10.96 -19.01
C GLY A 193 21.62 -11.91 -19.45
N SER A 194 20.37 -11.43 -19.51
CA SER A 194 19.19 -12.23 -19.81
C SER A 194 18.13 -11.39 -20.54
N ILE A 195 17.89 -11.74 -21.81
CA ILE A 195 16.83 -11.10 -22.61
C ILE A 195 15.45 -11.37 -22.01
N PHE A 196 15.26 -12.53 -21.37
CA PHE A 196 14.02 -12.89 -20.70
C PHE A 196 13.73 -11.98 -19.50
N ASP A 197 14.72 -11.75 -18.63
CA ASP A 197 14.56 -10.88 -17.46
C ASP A 197 14.38 -9.43 -17.89
N MET A 198 15.11 -8.98 -18.92
CA MET A 198 14.88 -7.68 -19.54
C MET A 198 13.43 -7.54 -19.99
N LEU A 199 12.91 -8.48 -20.79
CA LEU A 199 11.53 -8.46 -21.27
C LEU A 199 10.50 -8.46 -20.14
N THR A 200 10.79 -9.17 -19.05
CA THR A 200 9.95 -9.18 -17.84
C THR A 200 9.90 -7.79 -17.21
N GLY A 201 11.06 -7.14 -17.03
CA GLY A 201 11.12 -5.76 -16.53
C GLY A 201 10.40 -4.75 -17.44
N LEU A 202 10.52 -4.87 -18.77
CA LEU A 202 9.78 -4.00 -19.70
C LEU A 202 8.26 -4.19 -19.60
N LYS A 203 7.79 -5.44 -19.35
CA LYS A 203 6.37 -5.72 -19.11
C LYS A 203 5.88 -5.11 -17.79
N GLU A 204 6.67 -5.19 -16.73
CA GLU A 204 6.34 -4.56 -15.44
C GLU A 204 6.20 -3.04 -15.58
N ILE A 205 7.10 -2.39 -16.34
CA ILE A 205 6.98 -0.95 -16.64
C ILE A 205 5.67 -0.66 -17.39
N ASN A 206 5.34 -1.43 -18.43
CA ASN A 206 4.08 -1.25 -19.16
C ASN A 206 2.85 -1.50 -18.27
N GLU A 207 2.89 -2.52 -17.39
CA GLU A 207 1.80 -2.83 -16.47
C GLU A 207 1.56 -1.70 -15.48
N VAL A 208 2.61 -1.17 -14.85
CA VAL A 208 2.48 -0.09 -13.88
C VAL A 208 2.00 1.21 -14.53
N ILE A 209 2.44 1.54 -15.75
CA ILE A 209 1.95 2.73 -16.46
C ILE A 209 0.48 2.55 -16.85
N THR A 210 0.12 1.40 -17.41
CA THR A 210 -1.21 1.17 -17.99
C THR A 210 -2.28 0.98 -16.92
N LYS A 211 -1.95 0.22 -15.87
CA LYS A 211 -2.93 -0.23 -14.87
C LYS A 211 -2.67 0.35 -13.49
N GLY A 212 -1.51 0.95 -13.25
CA GLY A 212 -1.12 1.36 -11.90
C GLY A 212 -0.72 0.21 -10.99
N THR A 213 -0.61 -1.03 -11.50
CA THR A 213 -0.38 -2.24 -10.69
C THR A 213 0.89 -2.99 -11.11
N ILE A 214 1.49 -3.70 -10.16
CA ILE A 214 2.50 -4.73 -10.41
C ILE A 214 2.11 -5.96 -9.59
N GLN A 215 2.01 -7.13 -10.24
CA GLN A 215 1.65 -8.39 -9.57
C GLN A 215 0.37 -8.27 -8.71
N ARG A 216 -0.64 -7.56 -9.24
CA ARG A 216 -1.95 -7.30 -8.59
C ARG A 216 -1.93 -6.34 -7.39
N LYS A 217 -0.77 -5.78 -7.03
CA LYS A 217 -0.67 -4.74 -6.00
C LYS A 217 -0.71 -3.36 -6.67
N GLN A 218 -1.55 -2.45 -6.18
CA GLN A 218 -1.61 -1.08 -6.71
C GLN A 218 -0.37 -0.30 -6.26
N ARG A 219 0.37 0.29 -7.21
CA ARG A 219 1.64 0.99 -7.00
C ARG A 219 1.56 2.46 -7.42
N SER A 220 0.85 2.77 -8.49
CA SER A 220 0.66 4.13 -9.00
C SER A 220 -0.75 4.29 -9.56
N LYS A 221 -1.10 5.52 -9.96
CA LYS A 221 -2.25 5.73 -10.82
C LYS A 221 -2.09 4.99 -12.14
N SER A 222 -3.21 4.56 -12.73
CA SER A 222 -3.26 4.28 -14.17
C SER A 222 -3.03 5.57 -14.94
N ILE A 223 -2.40 5.48 -16.12
CA ILE A 223 -2.24 6.62 -17.04
C ILE A 223 -3.56 7.34 -17.35
N SER A 224 -4.71 6.65 -17.27
CA SER A 224 -6.04 7.25 -17.44
C SER A 224 -6.41 8.24 -16.35
N ASP A 225 -5.79 8.13 -15.17
CA ASP A 225 -6.16 8.85 -13.95
C ASP A 225 -5.18 10.00 -13.65
N PHE A 226 -4.16 10.18 -14.50
CA PHE A 226 -3.27 11.34 -14.48
C PHE A 226 -3.98 12.56 -15.09
N ASN A 227 -3.89 13.69 -14.40
CA ASN A 227 -4.41 14.97 -14.86
C ASN A 227 -3.34 15.77 -15.63
N ASP A 228 -2.07 15.66 -15.22
CA ASP A 228 -0.95 16.38 -15.84
C ASP A 228 -0.66 15.85 -17.26
N GLN A 229 -0.93 16.69 -18.26
CA GLN A 229 -0.77 16.32 -19.67
C GLN A 229 0.69 16.13 -20.09
N SER A 230 1.65 16.78 -19.43
CA SER A 230 3.08 16.58 -19.71
C SER A 230 3.53 15.19 -19.26
N MET A 231 3.08 14.76 -18.07
CA MET A 231 3.33 13.41 -17.56
C MET A 231 2.63 12.35 -18.42
N VAL A 232 1.37 12.57 -18.80
CA VAL A 232 0.64 11.66 -19.71
C VAL A 232 1.37 11.51 -21.04
N LYS A 233 1.88 12.61 -21.62
CA LYS A 233 2.66 12.55 -22.86
C LYS A 233 3.93 11.72 -22.70
N PHE A 234 4.72 12.00 -21.66
CA PHE A 234 5.92 11.22 -21.34
C PHE A 234 5.62 9.73 -21.19
N LEU A 235 4.60 9.37 -20.42
CA LEU A 235 4.22 7.97 -20.19
C LEU A 235 3.81 7.27 -21.50
N ARG A 236 3.09 7.96 -22.39
CA ARG A 236 2.75 7.43 -23.73
C ARG A 236 3.98 7.22 -24.60
N ASP A 237 4.92 8.16 -24.59
CA ASP A 237 6.14 8.08 -25.39
C ASP A 237 7.00 6.89 -24.92
N VAL A 238 7.14 6.68 -23.60
CA VAL A 238 7.80 5.50 -23.02
C VAL A 238 7.11 4.21 -23.45
N MET A 239 5.78 4.10 -23.34
CA MET A 239 5.04 2.91 -23.78
C MET A 239 5.25 2.62 -25.28
N GLY A 240 5.35 3.66 -26.10
CA GLY A 240 5.67 3.56 -27.52
C GLY A 240 7.06 2.96 -27.75
N ASP A 241 8.09 3.51 -27.11
CA ASP A 241 9.47 3.02 -27.22
C ASP A 241 9.61 1.57 -26.72
N LEU A 242 8.96 1.22 -25.61
CA LEU A 242 8.92 -0.15 -25.07
C LEU A 242 8.27 -1.14 -26.05
N SER A 243 7.20 -0.71 -26.73
CA SER A 243 6.52 -1.53 -27.74
C SER A 243 7.42 -1.81 -28.94
N VAL A 244 8.23 -0.84 -29.36
CA VAL A 244 9.23 -1.02 -30.43
C VAL A 244 10.32 -2.01 -30.00
N ILE A 245 10.86 -1.87 -28.78
CA ILE A 245 11.86 -2.82 -28.25
C ILE A 245 11.27 -4.24 -28.23
N GLN A 246 10.05 -4.41 -27.71
CA GLN A 246 9.42 -5.71 -27.63
C GLN A 246 9.12 -6.31 -29.02
N ALA A 247 8.74 -5.50 -30.00
CA ALA A 247 8.57 -5.93 -31.38
C ALA A 247 9.90 -6.42 -31.99
N ILE A 248 11.01 -5.71 -31.74
CA ILE A 248 12.35 -6.11 -32.19
C ILE A 248 12.75 -7.47 -31.59
N VAL A 249 12.54 -7.65 -30.29
CA VAL A 249 12.89 -8.92 -29.64
C VAL A 249 11.99 -10.07 -30.14
N ASN A 250 10.70 -9.81 -30.33
CA ASN A 250 9.76 -10.82 -30.82
C ASN A 250 10.03 -11.25 -32.27
N LYS A 251 10.40 -10.33 -33.18
CA LYS A 251 10.80 -10.70 -34.55
C LYS A 251 12.09 -11.53 -34.59
N SER A 252 12.93 -11.40 -33.58
CA SER A 252 14.23 -12.09 -33.45
C SER A 252 14.13 -13.47 -32.80
N LYS A 253 12.94 -13.94 -32.43
CA LYS A 253 12.72 -15.28 -31.88
C LYS A 253 12.82 -16.34 -32.98
N ILE A 254 13.60 -17.39 -32.73
CA ILE A 254 13.73 -18.53 -33.64
C ILE A 254 12.75 -19.64 -33.24
N ASN A 255 11.99 -20.17 -34.22
CA ASN A 255 11.11 -21.33 -34.09
C ASN A 255 10.06 -21.28 -32.95
N GLN A 256 9.56 -20.08 -32.58
CA GLN A 256 8.65 -19.89 -31.45
C GLN A 256 9.20 -20.37 -30.08
N GLY A 257 10.51 -20.65 -29.98
CA GLY A 257 11.17 -21.06 -28.73
C GLY A 257 11.78 -19.88 -27.96
N ASP A 258 12.48 -20.19 -26.87
CA ASP A 258 13.10 -19.21 -25.97
C ASP A 258 14.41 -18.60 -26.53
N MET A 259 14.93 -19.12 -27.65
CA MET A 259 16.16 -18.62 -28.27
C MET A 259 15.89 -17.36 -29.11
N VAL A 260 16.58 -16.27 -28.77
CA VAL A 260 16.48 -14.97 -29.44
C VAL A 260 17.81 -14.62 -30.11
N CYS A 261 17.78 -14.35 -31.41
CA CYS A 261 18.94 -13.89 -32.18
C CYS A 261 18.68 -12.48 -32.72
N ILE A 262 19.17 -11.47 -31.99
CA ILE A 262 19.00 -10.06 -32.35
C ILE A 262 20.17 -9.63 -33.24
N SER A 263 19.87 -8.94 -34.34
CA SER A 263 20.91 -8.41 -35.23
C SER A 263 21.69 -7.27 -34.55
N TYR A 264 22.92 -7.00 -34.99
CA TYR A 264 23.71 -5.89 -34.44
C TYR A 264 23.02 -4.53 -34.60
N GLU A 265 22.38 -4.29 -35.75
CA GLU A 265 21.60 -3.07 -36.01
C GLU A 265 20.39 -2.93 -35.07
N ASP A 266 19.71 -4.05 -34.80
CA ASP A 266 18.59 -4.09 -33.86
C ASP A 266 19.05 -3.88 -32.42
N MET A 267 20.21 -4.43 -32.03
CA MET A 267 20.81 -4.18 -30.71
C MET A 267 21.11 -2.69 -30.51
N ILE A 268 21.71 -2.03 -31.52
CA ILE A 268 21.95 -0.57 -31.50
C ILE A 268 20.63 0.19 -31.37
N THR A 269 19.59 -0.25 -32.08
CA THR A 269 18.27 0.40 -32.04
C THR A 269 17.64 0.28 -30.65
N ILE A 270 17.71 -0.88 -30.02
CA ILE A 270 17.25 -1.08 -28.65
C ILE A 270 18.03 -0.17 -27.68
N ASP A 271 19.36 -0.12 -27.79
CA ASP A 271 20.20 0.71 -26.92
C ASP A 271 19.87 2.21 -27.06
N LYS A 272 19.57 2.68 -28.28
CA LYS A 272 19.13 4.06 -28.52
C LYS A 272 17.79 4.35 -27.85
N LEU A 273 16.82 3.44 -27.93
CA LEU A 273 15.51 3.60 -27.30
C LEU A 273 15.63 3.57 -25.77
N LYS A 274 16.42 2.65 -25.21
CA LYS A 274 16.73 2.61 -23.78
C LYS A 274 17.37 3.91 -23.29
N ALA A 275 18.35 4.45 -24.05
CA ALA A 275 18.98 5.72 -23.74
C ALA A 275 18.01 6.91 -23.82
N LYS A 276 17.12 6.92 -24.82
CA LYS A 276 16.05 7.92 -24.94
C LYS A 276 15.13 7.88 -23.71
N ILE A 277 14.60 6.71 -23.35
CA ILE A 277 13.76 6.55 -22.16
C ILE A 277 14.47 7.07 -20.90
N ALA A 278 15.75 6.76 -20.71
CA ALA A 278 16.52 7.21 -19.56
C ALA A 278 16.72 8.74 -19.51
N ASN A 279 16.96 9.37 -20.67
CA ASN A 279 17.09 10.82 -20.78
C ASN A 279 15.75 11.51 -20.51
N ASP A 280 14.68 11.09 -21.19
CA ASP A 280 13.33 11.64 -21.02
C ASP A 280 12.86 11.49 -19.55
N SER A 281 13.22 10.37 -18.90
CA SER A 281 12.96 10.12 -17.48
C SER A 281 13.67 11.11 -16.57
N SER A 282 14.90 11.50 -16.92
CA SER A 282 15.68 12.48 -16.15
C SER A 282 15.14 13.90 -16.32
N GLU A 283 14.66 14.23 -17.52
CA GLU A 283 14.03 15.53 -17.82
C GLU A 283 12.70 15.69 -17.06
N ILE A 284 11.80 14.70 -17.15
CA ILE A 284 10.49 14.78 -16.48
C ILE A 284 10.61 14.76 -14.95
N ALA A 285 11.65 14.11 -14.40
CA ALA A 285 11.92 14.09 -12.96
C ALA A 285 12.30 15.48 -12.40
N SER A 286 12.72 16.41 -13.26
CA SER A 286 13.09 17.78 -12.86
C SER A 286 11.91 18.75 -12.72
N LEU A 287 10.70 18.33 -13.12
CA LEU A 287 9.44 19.06 -12.95
C LEU A 287 8.85 18.85 -11.54
#